data_AF-A0A8T1SSK7-F1
#
_entry.id   AF-A0A8T1SSK7-F1
#
_cell.length_a   1.000
_cell.length_b   1.000
_cell.length_c   1.000
_cell.angle_alpha   90.00
_cell.angle_beta   90.00
_cell.angle_gamma   90.00
#
_symmetry.space_group_name_H-M   'P 1'
#
loop_
_entity.id
_entity.type
_entity.pdbx_description
1 polymer ?
#
loop_
_entity_poly.entity_id
_entity_poly.type
_entity_poly.pdbx_seq_one_letter_code
_entity_poly.pdbx_strand_id
1 'polypeptide(L)'
;QLVGGLGPTPGAQRPRDSPASPPAPPGPSACRGPPAGGGGFSRPAFLQLSSEELQRADDHAGRAVQSPRETRRRLPWSTGYAEVINAGKSQHNEDQACCEVVVVDRRCSPRCNPAPKECTGEAEGGRKDLCFHYWGLFDGHAGSGAAVMASKLLHLHICDQLRDLVDILQDSSPAPLCLQSDSRALPAERNRAPLAQADVELPNDALPRFHLEKAVSHESLVIGAIENAFKRMDEQIERERTTRLVAGGCCALAVVYLLGKIYVANAGDSRAIIIRNGEIIPMSREFTPETERQRLQFLGFLRPELLGNEFTHLEFP
;
A
#
# COMPACT_ATOMS: atom_id res chain seq x y z
N GLN A 1 -2.73 57.87 -27.54
CA GLN A 1 -2.35 58.76 -28.67
C GLN A 1 -1.93 57.85 -29.83
N LEU A 2 -2.60 58.02 -30.98
CA LEU A 2 -2.35 57.48 -32.35
C LEU A 2 -2.47 55.94 -32.53
N VAL A 3 -3.49 55.33 -33.19
CA VAL A 3 -4.16 55.51 -34.52
C VAL A 3 -3.19 55.23 -35.68
N GLY A 4 -3.32 54.15 -36.48
CA GLY A 4 -4.30 53.83 -37.56
C GLY A 4 -3.59 52.87 -38.56
N GLY A 5 -4.17 52.15 -39.52
CA GLY A 5 -5.49 52.10 -40.16
C GLY A 5 -5.53 50.92 -41.17
N LEU A 6 -6.71 50.68 -41.74
CA LEU A 6 -7.14 49.49 -42.52
C LEU A 6 -6.95 49.60 -44.05
N GLY A 7 -6.62 48.47 -44.68
CA GLY A 7 -7.15 47.94 -45.97
C GLY A 7 -6.49 48.38 -47.30
N PRO A 8 -6.80 47.75 -48.46
CA PRO A 8 -7.35 46.41 -48.75
C PRO A 8 -6.55 45.59 -49.83
N THR A 9 -6.94 44.33 -50.04
CA THR A 9 -6.47 43.35 -51.05
C THR A 9 -7.07 43.61 -52.46
N PRO A 10 -6.56 43.05 -53.60
CA PRO A 10 -6.87 41.67 -54.02
C PRO A 10 -5.80 40.95 -54.88
N GLY A 11 -5.87 39.61 -54.95
CA GLY A 11 -5.11 38.83 -55.96
C GLY A 11 -5.15 37.32 -55.72
N ALA A 12 -6.05 36.63 -56.41
CA ALA A 12 -6.25 35.19 -56.36
C ALA A 12 -5.18 34.40 -57.13
N GLN A 13 -4.64 33.32 -56.55
CA GLN A 13 -4.09 32.18 -57.29
C GLN A 13 -4.43 30.85 -56.59
N ARG A 14 -4.87 29.87 -57.40
CA ARG A 14 -5.28 28.50 -57.03
C ARG A 14 -4.09 27.62 -56.61
N PRO A 15 -4.33 26.54 -55.84
CA PRO A 15 -3.28 25.67 -55.31
C PRO A 15 -2.69 24.76 -56.41
N ARG A 16 -1.38 24.49 -56.32
CA ARG A 16 -0.71 23.43 -57.10
C ARG A 16 -0.68 22.15 -56.27
N ASP A 17 -1.20 21.08 -56.86
CA ASP A 17 -1.14 19.72 -56.35
C ASP A 17 0.31 19.22 -56.26
N SER A 18 0.69 18.67 -55.10
CA SER A 18 1.92 17.92 -54.89
C SER A 18 1.58 16.45 -54.65
N PRO A 19 2.34 15.50 -55.24
CA PRO A 19 1.93 14.09 -55.30
C PRO A 19 2.09 13.35 -53.97
N ALA A 20 1.16 12.42 -53.73
CA ALA A 20 1.07 11.57 -52.55
C ALA A 20 2.32 10.69 -52.34
N SER A 21 2.77 10.59 -51.09
CA SER A 21 3.82 9.67 -50.65
C SER A 21 3.26 8.25 -50.43
N PRO A 22 4.02 7.18 -50.70
CA PRO A 22 3.54 5.80 -50.57
C PRO A 22 3.42 5.36 -49.10
N PRO A 23 2.54 4.38 -48.79
CA PRO A 23 2.28 3.95 -47.42
C PRO A 23 3.44 3.13 -46.85
N ALA A 24 3.76 3.39 -45.57
CA ALA A 24 4.75 2.63 -44.81
C ALA A 24 4.21 1.24 -44.38
N PRO A 25 5.08 0.22 -44.24
CA PRO A 25 4.67 -1.14 -43.86
C PRO A 25 4.22 -1.23 -42.38
N PRO A 26 3.39 -2.22 -42.01
CA PRO A 26 2.79 -2.30 -40.69
C PRO A 26 3.83 -2.67 -39.62
N GLY A 27 3.96 -1.82 -38.61
CA GLY A 27 4.72 -2.10 -37.39
C GLY A 27 4.02 -3.12 -36.48
N PRO A 28 4.76 -3.76 -35.55
CA PRO A 28 4.26 -4.86 -34.75
C PRO A 28 3.13 -4.42 -33.80
N SER A 29 2.11 -5.28 -33.73
CA SER A 29 0.94 -5.27 -32.85
C SER A 29 1.13 -4.51 -31.53
N ALA A 30 0.59 -3.29 -31.47
CA ALA A 30 0.36 -2.60 -30.21
C ALA A 30 -0.69 -3.36 -29.41
N CYS A 31 -0.27 -4.02 -28.34
CA CYS A 31 -1.16 -4.46 -27.27
C CYS A 31 -1.99 -3.25 -26.83
N ARG A 32 -3.30 -3.31 -27.07
CA ARG A 32 -4.27 -2.32 -26.60
C ARG A 32 -4.12 -2.19 -25.08
N GLY A 33 -3.48 -1.10 -24.63
CA GLY A 33 -3.69 -0.60 -23.28
C GLY A 33 -5.17 -0.29 -23.08
N PRO A 34 -5.66 -0.30 -21.83
CA PRO A 34 -7.06 0.03 -21.55
C PRO A 34 -7.35 1.46 -22.03
N PRO A 35 -8.60 1.74 -22.45
CA PRO A 35 -8.94 3.04 -23.00
C PRO A 35 -8.73 4.12 -21.92
N ALA A 36 -8.14 5.25 -22.33
CA ALA A 36 -8.08 6.47 -21.55
C ALA A 36 -9.49 7.04 -21.37
N GLY A 37 -10.22 6.52 -20.37
CA GLY A 37 -11.41 7.15 -19.81
C GLY A 37 -11.00 7.98 -18.60
N GLY A 38 -11.36 9.27 -18.59
CA GLY A 38 -10.98 10.22 -17.54
C GLY A 38 -11.25 9.66 -16.13
N GLY A 39 -10.19 9.60 -15.32
CA GLY A 39 -10.20 9.02 -13.98
C GLY A 39 -10.92 9.90 -12.96
N GLY A 40 -12.24 10.02 -13.09
CA GLY A 40 -13.11 10.61 -12.07
C GLY A 40 -13.30 9.67 -10.88
N PHE A 41 -13.74 10.25 -9.76
CA PHE A 41 -14.18 9.50 -8.59
C PHE A 41 -15.25 8.46 -8.96
N SER A 42 -15.14 7.26 -8.39
CA SER A 42 -16.17 6.23 -8.48
C SER A 42 -16.24 5.47 -7.17
N ARG A 43 -17.43 5.31 -6.59
CA ARG A 43 -17.65 4.50 -5.38
C ARG A 43 -17.15 3.05 -5.58
N PRO A 44 -16.88 2.30 -4.50
CA PRO A 44 -16.37 0.94 -4.60
C PRO A 44 -17.20 0.06 -5.55
N ALA A 45 -16.51 -0.61 -6.47
CA ALA A 45 -17.15 -1.37 -7.56
C ALA A 45 -18.09 -2.47 -7.04
N PHE A 46 -17.81 -3.02 -5.86
CA PHE A 46 -18.63 -4.07 -5.25
C PHE A 46 -20.02 -3.59 -4.79
N LEU A 47 -20.28 -2.28 -4.70
CA LEU A 47 -21.61 -1.75 -4.40
C LEU A 47 -22.58 -1.93 -5.57
N GLN A 48 -22.08 -1.89 -6.80
CA GLN A 48 -22.86 -2.07 -8.05
C GLN A 48 -24.14 -1.21 -8.09
N LEU A 49 -24.04 0.06 -7.68
CA LEU A 49 -25.18 0.98 -7.64
C LEU A 49 -25.65 1.32 -9.07
N SER A 50 -26.96 1.43 -9.25
CA SER A 50 -27.54 2.06 -10.44
C SER A 50 -27.31 3.57 -10.46
N SER A 51 -27.52 4.24 -11.60
CA SER A 51 -27.37 5.69 -11.72
C SER A 51 -28.29 6.47 -10.76
N GLU A 52 -29.52 5.99 -10.54
CA GLU A 52 -30.46 6.58 -9.60
C GLU A 52 -30.02 6.41 -8.14
N GLU A 53 -29.42 5.26 -7.82
CA GLU A 53 -28.87 4.99 -6.49
C GLU A 53 -27.63 5.83 -6.21
N LEU A 54 -26.79 6.04 -7.21
CA LEU A 54 -25.64 6.91 -7.10
C LEU A 54 -26.07 8.35 -6.79
N GLN A 55 -27.09 8.85 -7.49
CA GLN A 55 -27.65 10.18 -7.21
C GLN A 55 -28.23 10.29 -5.79
N ARG A 56 -28.88 9.24 -5.28
CA ARG A 56 -29.35 9.18 -3.88
C ARG A 56 -28.21 9.06 -2.88
N ALA A 57 -27.12 8.40 -3.24
CA ALA A 57 -25.94 8.28 -2.40
C ALA A 57 -25.19 9.61 -2.26
N ASP A 58 -25.29 10.48 -3.26
CA ASP A 58 -24.69 11.82 -3.29
C ASP A 58 -25.61 12.89 -2.70
N ASP A 59 -26.83 12.51 -2.27
CA ASP A 59 -27.76 13.42 -1.61
C ASP A 59 -27.39 13.63 -0.13
N HIS A 60 -26.87 14.82 0.15
CA HIS A 60 -26.52 15.26 1.50
C HIS A 60 -27.73 15.45 2.43
N ALA A 61 -28.95 15.60 1.90
CA ALA A 61 -30.16 15.75 2.72
C ALA A 61 -30.69 14.38 3.16
N GLY A 62 -30.90 13.47 2.21
CA GLY A 62 -31.44 12.13 2.47
C GLY A 62 -30.46 11.17 3.14
N ARG A 63 -29.14 11.32 2.90
CA ARG A 63 -28.06 10.53 3.54
C ARG A 63 -28.36 9.03 3.56
N ALA A 64 -28.74 8.49 2.41
CA ALA A 64 -29.04 7.07 2.29
C ALA A 64 -27.77 6.24 2.54
N VAL A 65 -27.86 5.27 3.47
CA VAL A 65 -26.78 4.31 3.71
C VAL A 65 -26.66 3.38 2.50
N GLN A 66 -25.47 3.32 1.92
CA GLN A 66 -25.15 2.41 0.82
C GLN A 66 -24.51 1.16 1.37
N SER A 67 -24.95 -0.01 0.91
CA SER A 67 -24.37 -1.30 1.27
C SER A 67 -24.42 -2.27 0.09
N PRO A 68 -23.51 -3.26 0.01
CA PRO A 68 -23.57 -4.28 -1.03
C PRO A 68 -24.90 -5.04 -0.95
N ARG A 69 -25.55 -5.20 -2.10
CA ARG A 69 -26.82 -5.94 -2.16
C ARG A 69 -26.57 -7.43 -1.91
N GLU A 70 -27.28 -8.02 -0.95
CA GLU A 70 -27.16 -9.45 -0.59
C GLU A 70 -27.39 -10.40 -1.78
N THR A 71 -28.17 -9.96 -2.77
CA THR A 71 -28.54 -10.75 -3.95
C THR A 71 -27.51 -10.72 -5.08
N ARG A 72 -26.49 -9.85 -5.04
CA ARG A 72 -25.62 -9.56 -6.20
C ARG A 72 -24.12 -9.80 -5.97
N ARG A 73 -23.80 -10.77 -5.08
CA ARG A 73 -22.47 -11.31 -4.71
C ARG A 73 -22.02 -10.81 -3.34
N ARG A 74 -21.95 -11.73 -2.37
CA ARG A 74 -21.41 -11.44 -1.03
C ARG A 74 -19.91 -11.16 -1.14
N LEU A 75 -19.43 -10.20 -0.35
CA LEU A 75 -18.01 -10.02 -0.17
C LEU A 75 -17.40 -11.27 0.49
N PRO A 76 -16.12 -11.58 0.21
CA PRO A 76 -15.41 -12.69 0.85
C PRO A 76 -15.47 -12.64 2.37
N TRP A 77 -15.21 -13.77 3.04
CA TRP A 77 -15.08 -13.84 4.50
C TRP A 77 -16.32 -13.38 5.29
N SER A 78 -17.53 -13.44 4.70
CA SER A 78 -18.74 -12.87 5.31
C SER A 78 -18.60 -11.38 5.65
N THR A 79 -17.84 -10.65 4.83
CA THR A 79 -17.61 -9.21 5.01
C THR A 79 -18.88 -8.42 4.69
N GLY A 80 -19.16 -7.41 5.52
CA GLY A 80 -20.13 -6.37 5.23
C GLY A 80 -19.44 -5.06 4.88
N TYR A 81 -20.16 -4.17 4.19
CA TYR A 81 -19.72 -2.81 3.95
C TYR A 81 -20.91 -1.86 4.05
N ALA A 82 -20.68 -0.69 4.60
CA ALA A 82 -21.65 0.39 4.61
C ALA A 82 -20.92 1.73 4.49
N GLU A 83 -21.45 2.63 3.69
CA GLU A 83 -21.00 4.02 3.62
C GLU A 83 -22.19 4.97 3.60
N VAL A 84 -21.97 6.19 4.04
CA VAL A 84 -22.95 7.27 3.94
C VAL A 84 -22.20 8.56 3.68
N ILE A 85 -22.74 9.40 2.79
CA ILE A 85 -22.13 10.69 2.53
C ILE A 85 -22.13 11.55 3.81
N ASN A 86 -21.06 12.33 3.95
CA ASN A 86 -20.93 13.28 5.04
C ASN A 86 -22.10 14.28 4.99
N ALA A 87 -22.60 14.72 6.15
CA ALA A 87 -23.82 15.54 6.29
C ALA A 87 -23.61 17.00 5.85
N GLY A 88 -23.13 17.22 4.63
CA GLY A 88 -22.85 18.52 4.02
C GLY A 88 -21.51 19.15 4.42
N LYS A 89 -20.66 18.46 5.21
CA LYS A 89 -19.34 18.98 5.58
C LYS A 89 -18.37 19.03 4.39
N SER A 90 -18.48 18.10 3.46
CA SER A 90 -17.73 18.07 2.21
C SER A 90 -18.68 18.19 1.03
N GLN A 91 -18.24 18.82 -0.06
CA GLN A 91 -19.03 18.93 -1.30
C GLN A 91 -19.02 17.65 -2.13
N HIS A 92 -17.97 16.84 -1.97
CA HIS A 92 -17.74 15.63 -2.73
C HIS A 92 -17.36 14.49 -1.78
N ASN A 93 -17.70 13.26 -2.18
CA ASN A 93 -17.16 12.08 -1.54
C ASN A 93 -15.79 11.78 -2.15
N GLU A 94 -14.78 11.58 -1.31
CA GLU A 94 -13.42 11.25 -1.73
C GLU A 94 -12.99 9.87 -1.20
N ASP A 95 -13.84 9.24 -0.37
CA ASP A 95 -13.59 7.98 0.28
C ASP A 95 -13.61 6.80 -0.69
N GLN A 96 -12.79 5.80 -0.39
CA GLN A 96 -12.70 4.55 -1.12
C GLN A 96 -12.58 3.36 -0.20
N ALA A 97 -13.00 2.20 -0.71
CA ALA A 97 -12.80 0.93 -0.05
C ALA A 97 -12.62 -0.19 -1.07
N CYS A 98 -11.92 -1.25 -0.68
CA CYS A 98 -11.79 -2.47 -1.46
C CYS A 98 -11.74 -3.71 -0.56
N CYS A 99 -12.10 -4.86 -1.14
CA CYS A 99 -12.11 -6.14 -0.44
C CYS A 99 -11.72 -7.22 -1.45
N GLU A 100 -10.54 -7.81 -1.26
CA GLU A 100 -9.91 -8.70 -2.25
C GLU A 100 -9.45 -10.01 -1.60
N VAL A 101 -9.40 -11.07 -2.40
CA VAL A 101 -8.69 -12.31 -2.05
C VAL A 101 -7.56 -12.47 -3.05
N VAL A 102 -6.33 -12.44 -2.57
CA VAL A 102 -5.15 -12.37 -3.42
C VAL A 102 -4.32 -13.63 -3.23
N VAL A 103 -4.03 -14.30 -4.35
CA VAL A 103 -3.07 -15.41 -4.41
C VAL A 103 -1.68 -14.84 -4.67
N VAL A 104 -0.70 -15.32 -3.92
CA VAL A 104 0.69 -14.87 -4.00
C VAL A 104 1.50 -15.95 -4.70
N ASP A 105 1.83 -15.66 -5.97
CA ASP A 105 2.72 -16.52 -6.73
C ASP A 105 4.15 -16.40 -6.23
N ARG A 106 4.83 -17.55 -6.12
CA ARG A 106 6.27 -17.59 -5.82
C ARG A 106 7.05 -16.89 -6.93
N ARG A 107 8.01 -16.04 -6.56
CA ARG A 107 8.92 -15.47 -7.55
C ARG A 107 9.87 -16.54 -8.07
N CYS A 108 9.79 -16.84 -9.38
CA CYS A 108 10.76 -17.71 -10.02
C CYS A 108 12.14 -17.04 -10.03
N SER A 109 13.11 -17.60 -9.32
CA SER A 109 14.50 -17.12 -9.36
C SER A 109 15.13 -17.47 -10.72
N PRO A 110 15.72 -16.50 -11.45
CA PRO A 110 16.42 -16.78 -12.70
C PRO A 110 17.75 -17.55 -12.50
N ARG A 111 18.16 -17.86 -11.26
CA ARG A 111 19.39 -18.62 -10.98
C ARG A 111 19.27 -20.14 -11.13
N CYS A 112 18.08 -20.65 -11.45
CA CYS A 112 17.91 -22.03 -11.85
C CYS A 112 17.49 -22.06 -13.33
N ASN A 113 18.41 -22.48 -14.20
CA ASN A 113 18.10 -22.77 -15.60
C ASN A 113 16.85 -23.65 -15.67
N PRO A 114 15.79 -23.25 -16.38
CA PRO A 114 14.72 -24.18 -16.69
C PRO A 114 15.23 -25.12 -17.78
N ALA A 115 15.59 -26.35 -17.40
CA ALA A 115 15.59 -27.43 -18.37
C ALA A 115 14.15 -27.59 -18.88
N PRO A 116 13.91 -27.79 -20.19
CA PRO A 116 12.57 -28.00 -20.71
C PRO A 116 12.10 -29.37 -20.23
N LYS A 117 11.30 -29.39 -19.16
CA LYS A 117 10.49 -30.54 -18.80
C LYS A 117 9.11 -30.34 -19.39
N GLU A 118 8.89 -30.94 -20.56
CA GLU A 118 7.57 -31.49 -20.88
C GLU A 118 7.21 -32.45 -19.75
N CYS A 119 6.18 -32.13 -18.96
CA CYS A 119 5.66 -33.01 -17.92
C CYS A 119 4.14 -32.84 -17.84
N THR A 120 3.43 -33.59 -18.70
CA THR A 120 2.29 -34.39 -18.25
C THR A 120 2.73 -35.24 -17.06
N GLY A 121 2.11 -35.05 -15.89
CA GLY A 121 2.38 -35.86 -14.70
C GLY A 121 2.16 -35.07 -13.43
N GLU A 122 1.14 -35.49 -12.68
CA GLU A 122 0.71 -34.98 -11.40
C GLU A 122 1.88 -34.82 -10.41
N ALA A 123 2.09 -33.59 -9.92
CA ALA A 123 2.94 -33.34 -8.76
C ALA A 123 2.12 -33.60 -7.49
N GLU A 124 2.07 -34.86 -7.05
CA GLU A 124 1.66 -35.23 -5.70
C GLU A 124 2.68 -34.68 -4.69
N GLY A 125 2.28 -33.61 -4.01
CA GLY A 125 3.04 -32.94 -2.95
C GLY A 125 2.40 -31.59 -2.61
N GLY A 126 1.21 -31.63 -2.00
CA GLY A 126 0.31 -30.49 -1.78
C GLY A 126 0.87 -29.33 -0.94
N ARG A 127 1.73 -28.49 -1.52
CA ARG A 127 1.97 -27.13 -1.04
C ARG A 127 0.76 -26.28 -1.43
N LYS A 128 -0.01 -25.83 -0.43
CA LYS A 128 -1.14 -24.92 -0.62
C LYS A 128 -0.61 -23.58 -1.14
N ASP A 129 -1.30 -22.96 -2.09
CA ASP A 129 -0.96 -21.61 -2.54
C ASP A 129 -1.06 -20.62 -1.37
N LEU A 130 -0.07 -19.72 -1.25
CA LEU A 130 -0.11 -18.66 -0.25
C LEU A 130 -1.17 -17.65 -0.70
N CYS A 131 -2.21 -17.45 0.10
CA CYS A 131 -3.23 -16.45 -0.18
C CYS A 131 -3.52 -15.61 1.06
N PHE A 132 -3.97 -14.38 0.82
CA PHE A 132 -4.47 -13.49 1.88
C PHE A 132 -5.79 -12.88 1.51
N HIS A 133 -6.59 -12.59 2.53
CA HIS A 133 -7.76 -11.71 2.39
C HIS A 133 -7.34 -10.30 2.74
N TYR A 134 -7.83 -9.33 1.98
CA TYR A 134 -7.45 -7.93 2.08
C TYR A 134 -8.69 -7.07 2.18
N TRP A 135 -8.66 -6.10 3.09
CA TRP A 135 -9.62 -5.01 3.17
C TRP A 135 -8.88 -3.69 3.24
N GLY A 136 -9.28 -2.74 2.41
CA GLY A 136 -8.75 -1.39 2.41
C GLY A 136 -9.85 -0.37 2.63
N LEU A 137 -9.58 0.64 3.45
CA LEU A 137 -10.37 1.84 3.61
C LEU A 137 -9.46 3.05 3.43
N PHE A 138 -9.86 3.98 2.57
CA PHE A 138 -9.07 5.14 2.20
C PHE A 138 -9.93 6.38 2.28
N ASP A 139 -9.52 7.35 3.09
CA ASP A 139 -10.18 8.64 3.24
C ASP A 139 -9.39 9.65 2.42
N GLY A 140 -9.97 10.09 1.29
CA GLY A 140 -9.32 11.00 0.36
C GLY A 140 -9.44 12.46 0.80
N HIS A 141 -8.42 13.28 0.52
CA HIS A 141 -8.47 14.70 0.81
C HIS A 141 -7.77 15.54 -0.26
N ALA A 142 -8.36 16.69 -0.58
CA ALA A 142 -7.90 17.60 -1.63
C ALA A 142 -7.84 16.93 -3.02
N GLY A 143 -8.74 15.99 -3.27
CA GLY A 143 -8.82 15.14 -4.44
C GLY A 143 -8.94 13.66 -4.07
N SER A 144 -9.77 12.92 -4.79
CA SER A 144 -9.95 11.48 -4.57
C SER A 144 -8.90 10.59 -5.27
N GLY A 145 -7.95 11.19 -5.99
CA GLY A 145 -7.05 10.45 -6.90
C GLY A 145 -6.18 9.43 -6.17
N ALA A 146 -5.57 9.86 -5.06
CA ALA A 146 -4.74 8.99 -4.23
C ALA A 146 -5.55 7.82 -3.64
N ALA A 147 -6.73 8.09 -3.07
CA ALA A 147 -7.62 7.07 -2.50
C ALA A 147 -8.07 6.03 -3.55
N VAL A 148 -8.47 6.49 -4.75
CA VAL A 148 -8.88 5.62 -5.87
C VAL A 148 -7.71 4.77 -6.37
N MET A 149 -6.49 5.31 -6.37
CA MET A 149 -5.31 4.55 -6.77
C MET A 149 -4.94 3.51 -5.72
N ALA A 150 -4.89 3.91 -4.45
CA ALA A 150 -4.55 3.03 -3.34
C ALA A 150 -5.53 1.85 -3.24
N SER A 151 -6.83 2.09 -3.42
CA SER A 151 -7.84 1.02 -3.40
C SER A 151 -7.62 -0.02 -4.50
N LYS A 152 -7.09 0.39 -5.65
CA LYS A 152 -6.83 -0.50 -6.80
C LYS A 152 -5.49 -1.20 -6.73
N LEU A 153 -4.48 -0.63 -6.04
CA LEU A 153 -3.08 -1.06 -6.20
C LEU A 153 -2.38 -1.49 -4.91
N LEU A 154 -2.80 -1.04 -3.72
CA LEU A 154 -2.05 -1.30 -2.48
C LEU A 154 -1.95 -2.81 -2.17
N HIS A 155 -3.02 -3.56 -2.39
CA HIS A 155 -3.02 -5.03 -2.22
C HIS A 155 -2.08 -5.73 -3.22
N LEU A 156 -1.87 -5.16 -4.41
CA LEU A 156 -0.92 -5.69 -5.40
C LEU A 156 0.53 -5.43 -4.97
N HIS A 157 0.81 -4.26 -4.37
CA HIS A 157 2.12 -4.00 -3.76
C HIS A 157 2.41 -4.95 -2.61
N ILE A 158 1.43 -5.20 -1.74
CA ILE A 158 1.56 -6.20 -0.66
C ILE A 158 1.83 -7.58 -1.26
N CYS A 159 1.09 -7.98 -2.29
CA CYS A 159 1.32 -9.24 -2.99
C CYS A 159 2.76 -9.33 -3.51
N ASP A 160 3.25 -8.30 -4.20
CA ASP A 160 4.61 -8.27 -4.75
C ASP A 160 5.69 -8.43 -3.66
N GLN A 161 5.56 -7.75 -2.53
CA GLN A 161 6.48 -7.88 -1.40
C GLN A 161 6.43 -9.28 -0.75
N LEU A 162 5.28 -9.94 -0.76
CA LEU A 162 5.13 -11.30 -0.23
C LEU A 162 5.67 -12.39 -1.17
N ARG A 163 5.80 -12.12 -2.48
CA ARG A 163 6.30 -13.11 -3.46
C ARG A 163 7.70 -13.65 -3.12
N ASP A 164 8.55 -12.77 -2.59
CA ASP A 164 9.91 -13.10 -2.17
C ASP A 164 9.96 -13.92 -0.86
N LEU A 165 8.83 -13.99 -0.15
CA LEU A 165 8.71 -14.62 1.17
C LEU A 165 7.91 -15.93 1.16
N VAL A 166 7.33 -16.34 0.02
CA VAL A 166 6.41 -17.49 -0.07
C VAL A 166 7.02 -18.77 0.52
N ASP A 167 8.25 -19.10 0.15
CA ASP A 167 8.91 -20.31 0.65
C ASP A 167 9.11 -20.27 2.17
N ILE A 168 9.60 -19.14 2.66
CA ILE A 168 9.92 -18.98 4.08
C ILE A 168 8.65 -19.05 4.92
N LEU A 169 7.57 -18.40 4.48
CA LEU A 169 6.32 -18.33 5.22
C LEU A 169 5.53 -19.65 5.20
N GLN A 170 5.74 -20.49 4.20
CA GLN A 170 5.12 -21.82 4.11
C GLN A 170 5.92 -22.89 4.84
N ASP A 171 7.23 -22.69 5.02
CA ASP A 171 8.07 -23.59 5.78
C ASP A 171 7.84 -23.37 7.29
N SER A 172 7.61 -24.46 8.02
CA SER A 172 7.33 -24.39 9.47
C SER A 172 8.60 -24.24 10.33
N SER A 173 9.78 -24.28 9.71
CA SER A 173 11.06 -24.05 10.39
C SER A 173 11.26 -22.55 10.71
N PRO A 174 11.95 -22.20 11.80
CA PRO A 174 12.31 -20.81 12.06
C PRO A 174 13.12 -20.24 10.88
N ALA A 175 12.89 -18.96 10.56
CA ALA A 175 13.58 -18.29 9.46
C ALA A 175 15.10 -18.49 9.57
N PRO A 176 15.82 -18.74 8.46
CA PRO A 176 17.19 -19.25 8.45
C PRO A 176 18.26 -18.32 9.07
N LEU A 177 17.87 -17.16 9.60
CA LEU A 177 18.75 -16.17 10.25
C LEU A 177 18.84 -16.33 11.79
N CYS A 178 18.39 -17.46 12.35
CA CYS A 178 18.53 -17.72 13.77
C CYS A 178 19.70 -18.69 14.02
N LEU A 179 20.91 -18.17 14.29
CA LEU A 179 21.92 -18.98 14.96
C LEU A 179 21.41 -19.23 16.38
N GLN A 180 21.26 -20.51 16.72
CA GLN A 180 20.70 -20.96 17.99
C GLN A 180 21.50 -20.37 19.15
N SER A 181 20.82 -19.64 20.04
CA SER A 181 21.37 -19.28 21.34
C SER A 181 21.33 -20.50 22.25
N ASP A 182 22.23 -21.45 22.02
CA ASP A 182 22.44 -22.58 22.92
C ASP A 182 23.07 -22.09 24.23
N SER A 183 22.25 -21.50 25.11
CA SER A 183 22.51 -21.55 26.55
C SER A 183 22.16 -22.95 27.04
N ARG A 184 22.99 -23.93 26.67
CA ARG A 184 22.95 -25.26 27.28
C ARG A 184 23.23 -25.10 28.77
N ALA A 185 22.23 -25.47 29.57
CA ALA A 185 22.33 -25.69 30.99
C ALA A 185 23.58 -26.53 31.31
N LEU A 186 24.52 -25.95 32.05
CA LEU A 186 25.57 -26.72 32.73
C LEU A 186 24.95 -27.40 33.95
N PRO A 187 25.15 -28.71 34.17
CA PRO A 187 24.69 -29.36 35.37
C PRO A 187 25.49 -28.87 36.58
N ALA A 188 24.78 -28.66 37.68
CA ALA A 188 25.34 -28.27 38.96
C ALA A 188 26.36 -29.30 39.46
N GLU A 189 27.60 -28.87 39.70
CA GLU A 189 28.47 -29.52 40.66
C GLU A 189 29.08 -28.52 41.65
N ARG A 190 29.00 -28.95 42.89
CA ARG A 190 29.33 -28.30 44.16
C ARG A 190 30.81 -28.55 44.43
N ASN A 191 31.62 -27.50 44.69
CA ASN A 191 32.59 -27.46 45.81
C ASN A 191 33.49 -26.19 45.85
N ARG A 192 33.48 -25.54 47.02
CA ARG A 192 34.52 -24.77 47.76
C ARG A 192 35.59 -23.91 47.06
N ALA A 193 35.68 -22.65 47.50
CA ALA A 193 36.75 -21.64 47.31
C ALA A 193 37.90 -21.77 48.35
N PRO A 194 38.87 -20.82 48.48
CA PRO A 194 39.53 -19.88 47.54
C PRO A 194 41.10 -19.92 47.63
N LEU A 195 41.85 -19.20 46.75
CA LEU A 195 42.97 -18.28 47.09
C LEU A 195 43.73 -17.76 45.84
N ALA A 196 44.34 -16.58 46.02
CA ALA A 196 44.84 -15.62 45.03
C ALA A 196 46.07 -16.04 44.21
N GLN A 197 46.21 -15.47 43.01
CA GLN A 197 47.34 -14.60 42.62
C GLN A 197 47.08 -13.92 41.27
N ALA A 198 47.56 -12.68 41.17
CA ALA A 198 47.40 -11.79 40.04
C ALA A 198 48.39 -12.11 38.92
N ASP A 199 47.98 -11.91 37.66
CA ASP A 199 48.86 -11.47 36.59
C ASP A 199 48.05 -10.77 35.49
N VAL A 200 48.69 -9.75 34.92
CA VAL A 200 48.14 -8.64 34.14
C VAL A 200 47.98 -8.99 32.67
N GLU A 201 46.80 -8.83 32.06
CA GLU A 201 46.65 -8.69 30.60
C GLU A 201 45.54 -7.69 30.18
N LEU A 202 45.97 -6.72 29.37
CA LEU A 202 45.31 -5.68 28.56
C LEU A 202 43.77 -5.45 28.60
N PRO A 203 43.31 -4.18 28.66
CA PRO A 203 41.92 -3.84 28.35
C PRO A 203 41.72 -3.82 26.82
N ASN A 204 41.49 -4.99 26.23
CA ASN A 204 40.98 -5.09 24.86
C ASN A 204 39.48 -5.41 24.91
N ASP A 205 38.68 -4.43 25.36
CA ASP A 205 37.20 -4.50 25.29
C ASP A 205 36.70 -4.15 23.88
N ALA A 206 37.34 -4.76 22.89
CA ALA A 206 36.85 -4.85 21.52
C ALA A 206 36.21 -6.23 21.32
N LEU A 207 35.30 -6.62 22.22
CA LEU A 207 34.26 -7.56 21.84
C LEU A 207 33.50 -6.90 20.68
N PRO A 208 33.40 -7.53 19.50
CA PRO A 208 32.62 -6.97 18.42
C PRO A 208 31.20 -6.80 18.96
N ARG A 209 30.72 -5.55 19.06
CA ARG A 209 29.32 -5.20 19.35
C ARG A 209 28.39 -5.59 18.18
N PHE A 210 28.77 -6.62 17.44
CA PHE A 210 27.98 -7.25 16.41
C PHE A 210 27.43 -8.53 17.03
N HIS A 211 26.17 -8.85 16.74
CA HIS A 211 25.41 -9.99 17.27
C HIS A 211 24.66 -9.72 18.58
N LEU A 212 23.77 -8.72 18.54
CA LEU A 212 22.40 -9.03 18.91
C LEU A 212 21.65 -9.35 17.61
N GLU A 213 21.84 -10.58 17.12
CA GLU A 213 21.12 -11.09 15.96
C GLU A 213 19.65 -11.17 16.36
N LYS A 214 18.87 -10.15 15.99
CA LYS A 214 17.45 -10.07 16.31
C LYS A 214 16.77 -11.24 15.61
N ALA A 215 16.26 -12.19 16.39
CA ALA A 215 15.49 -13.31 15.85
C ALA A 215 14.37 -12.75 14.95
N VAL A 216 14.44 -13.08 13.66
CA VAL A 216 13.47 -12.63 12.66
C VAL A 216 12.34 -13.64 12.61
N SER A 217 11.16 -13.24 13.10
CA SER A 217 9.97 -14.08 13.05
C SER A 217 9.25 -13.96 11.70
N HIS A 218 8.39 -14.94 11.36
CA HIS A 218 7.55 -14.85 10.15
C HIS A 218 6.64 -13.62 10.18
N GLU A 219 6.12 -13.24 11.33
CA GLU A 219 5.31 -12.03 11.48
C GLU A 219 6.13 -10.78 11.17
N SER A 220 7.40 -10.72 11.60
CA SER A 220 8.28 -9.59 11.31
C SER A 220 8.54 -9.44 9.81
N LEU A 221 8.66 -10.56 9.08
CA LEU A 221 8.78 -10.55 7.62
C LEU A 221 7.51 -10.03 6.94
N VAL A 222 6.34 -10.49 7.39
CA VAL A 222 5.05 -10.01 6.87
C VAL A 222 4.83 -8.53 7.16
N ILE A 223 5.15 -8.07 8.38
CA ILE A 223 5.08 -6.66 8.76
C ILE A 223 5.98 -5.82 7.85
N GLY A 224 7.24 -6.21 7.67
CA GLY A 224 8.16 -5.50 6.79
C GLY A 224 7.71 -5.50 5.32
N ALA A 225 7.10 -6.58 4.84
CA ALA A 225 6.51 -6.61 3.50
C ALA A 225 5.36 -5.62 3.35
N ILE A 226 4.48 -5.50 4.35
CA ILE A 226 3.37 -4.55 4.35
C ILE A 226 3.90 -3.11 4.44
N GLU A 227 4.86 -2.82 5.32
CA GLU A 227 5.49 -1.50 5.44
C GLU A 227 6.14 -1.06 4.13
N ASN A 228 6.90 -1.96 3.48
CA ASN A 228 7.49 -1.69 2.17
C ASN A 228 6.42 -1.46 1.10
N ALA A 229 5.31 -2.19 1.13
CA ALA A 229 4.22 -1.98 0.19
C ALA A 229 3.58 -0.59 0.32
N PHE A 230 3.38 -0.08 1.55
CA PHE A 230 2.91 1.29 1.78
C PHE A 230 3.89 2.31 1.22
N LYS A 231 5.20 2.11 1.44
CA LYS A 231 6.23 2.98 0.85
C LYS A 231 6.21 2.94 -0.68
N ARG A 232 6.10 1.76 -1.29
CA ARG A 232 6.01 1.62 -2.76
C ARG A 232 4.75 2.26 -3.33
N MET A 233 3.65 2.18 -2.61
CA MET A 233 2.39 2.83 -2.97
C MET A 233 2.56 4.35 -2.99
N ASP A 234 3.17 4.93 -1.96
CA ASP A 234 3.46 6.36 -1.86
C ASP A 234 4.39 6.84 -2.99
N GLU A 235 5.49 6.11 -3.23
CA GLU A 235 6.40 6.34 -4.37
C GLU A 235 5.69 6.27 -5.73
N GLN A 236 4.65 5.45 -5.86
CA GLN A 236 3.84 5.37 -7.08
C GLN A 236 2.88 6.55 -7.21
N ILE A 237 2.20 6.94 -6.12
CA ILE A 237 1.33 8.11 -6.11
C ILE A 237 2.13 9.36 -6.50
N GLU A 238 3.34 9.54 -5.96
CA GLU A 238 4.21 10.67 -6.30
C GLU A 238 4.57 10.70 -7.81
N ARG A 239 4.97 9.56 -8.38
CA ARG A 239 5.27 9.45 -9.82
C ARG A 239 4.05 9.73 -10.70
N GLU A 240 2.88 9.22 -10.29
CA GLU A 240 1.65 9.38 -11.05
C GLU A 240 1.00 10.76 -10.86
N ARG A 241 1.26 11.46 -9.75
CA ARG A 241 0.91 12.88 -9.58
C ARG A 241 1.49 13.74 -10.70
N THR A 242 2.74 13.45 -11.10
CA THR A 242 3.45 14.21 -12.13
C THR A 242 2.98 13.87 -13.55
N THR A 243 2.56 12.63 -13.80
CA THR A 243 2.29 12.10 -15.16
C THR A 243 0.82 11.96 -15.50
N ARG A 244 -0.05 11.74 -14.50
CA ARG A 244 -1.49 11.46 -14.65
C ARG A 244 -2.38 12.41 -13.84
N LEU A 245 -1.78 13.45 -13.22
CA LEU A 245 -2.48 14.45 -12.42
C LEU A 245 -3.33 13.82 -11.30
N VAL A 246 -2.80 12.79 -10.65
CA VAL A 246 -3.39 12.25 -9.42
C VAL A 246 -3.42 13.37 -8.39
N ALA A 247 -4.63 13.84 -8.08
CA ALA A 247 -4.84 14.91 -7.13
C ALA A 247 -5.09 14.36 -5.72
N GLY A 248 -4.73 15.18 -4.73
CA GLY A 248 -4.98 14.91 -3.32
C GLY A 248 -4.02 13.92 -2.67
N GLY A 249 -4.30 13.65 -1.40
CA GLY A 249 -3.72 12.59 -0.60
C GLY A 249 -4.83 11.68 -0.06
N CYS A 250 -4.45 10.66 0.70
CA CYS A 250 -5.43 9.86 1.43
C CYS A 250 -4.86 9.27 2.71
N CYS A 251 -5.72 9.12 3.72
CA CYS A 251 -5.48 8.16 4.78
C CYS A 251 -5.64 6.74 4.20
N ALA A 252 -4.91 5.77 4.74
CA ALA A 252 -4.94 4.38 4.29
C ALA A 252 -4.97 3.44 5.49
N LEU A 253 -6.05 2.69 5.62
CA LEU A 253 -6.22 1.63 6.60
C LEU A 253 -6.39 0.30 5.86
N ALA A 254 -5.44 -0.60 6.06
CA ALA A 254 -5.43 -1.91 5.45
C ALA A 254 -5.49 -3.02 6.51
N VAL A 255 -6.36 -4.00 6.29
CA VAL A 255 -6.43 -5.22 7.08
C VAL A 255 -6.05 -6.39 6.17
N VAL A 256 -5.11 -7.21 6.62
CA VAL A 256 -4.62 -8.39 5.90
C VAL A 256 -4.82 -9.60 6.78
N TYR A 257 -5.61 -10.58 6.32
CA TYR A 257 -5.65 -11.90 6.95
C TYR A 257 -4.76 -12.86 6.17
N LEU A 258 -3.68 -13.32 6.82
CA LEU A 258 -2.66 -14.19 6.24
C LEU A 258 -2.21 -15.22 7.27
N LEU A 259 -2.19 -16.51 6.90
CA LEU A 259 -1.71 -17.62 7.72
C LEU A 259 -2.28 -17.65 9.15
N GLY A 260 -3.59 -17.46 9.29
CA GLY A 260 -4.27 -17.51 10.59
C GLY A 260 -4.17 -16.22 11.42
N LYS A 261 -3.53 -15.17 10.90
CA LYS A 261 -3.29 -13.91 11.62
C LYS A 261 -3.91 -12.73 10.89
N ILE A 262 -4.37 -11.76 11.66
CA ILE A 262 -4.86 -10.47 11.18
C ILE A 262 -3.76 -9.44 11.42
N TYR A 263 -3.32 -8.79 10.35
CA TYR A 263 -2.39 -7.66 10.37
C TYR A 263 -3.18 -6.40 10.03
N VAL A 264 -2.99 -5.33 10.80
CA VAL A 264 -3.63 -4.04 10.57
C VAL A 264 -2.54 -3.01 10.35
N ALA A 265 -2.57 -2.35 9.21
CA ALA A 265 -1.66 -1.27 8.85
C ALA A 265 -2.47 0.01 8.70
N ASN A 266 -2.03 1.08 9.37
CA ASN A 266 -2.70 2.38 9.36
C ASN A 266 -1.70 3.48 9.01
N ALA A 267 -2.11 4.37 8.11
CA ALA A 267 -1.41 5.60 7.78
C ALA A 267 -2.46 6.72 7.70
N GLY A 268 -2.52 7.57 8.72
CA GLY A 268 -3.51 8.63 8.87
C GLY A 268 -4.41 8.43 10.09
N ASP A 269 -5.55 9.10 10.09
CA ASP A 269 -6.49 9.19 11.22
C ASP A 269 -7.69 8.23 11.11
N SER A 270 -7.69 7.34 10.12
CA SER A 270 -8.59 6.18 10.09
C SER A 270 -8.35 5.23 11.26
N ARG A 271 -9.40 4.49 11.67
CA ARG A 271 -9.36 3.61 12.85
C ARG A 271 -9.90 2.21 12.58
N ALA A 272 -9.18 1.20 13.08
CA ALA A 272 -9.63 -0.18 13.17
C ALA A 272 -9.80 -0.62 14.63
N ILE A 273 -10.89 -1.33 14.90
CA ILE A 273 -11.17 -2.01 16.16
C ILE A 273 -11.61 -3.45 15.88
N ILE A 274 -11.40 -4.35 16.82
CA ILE A 274 -12.01 -5.68 16.83
C ILE A 274 -12.88 -5.84 18.07
N ILE A 275 -14.05 -6.45 17.91
CA ILE A 275 -14.93 -6.78 19.03
C ILE A 275 -14.83 -8.29 19.26
N ARG A 276 -14.38 -8.69 20.46
CA ARG A 276 -14.24 -10.10 20.84
C ARG A 276 -14.81 -10.32 22.22
N ASN A 277 -15.75 -11.26 22.35
CA ASN A 277 -16.42 -11.57 23.63
C ASN A 277 -17.08 -10.33 24.29
N GLY A 278 -17.59 -9.41 23.49
CA GLY A 278 -18.19 -8.15 23.98
C GLY A 278 -17.18 -7.04 24.32
N GLU A 279 -15.87 -7.31 24.24
CA GLU A 279 -14.81 -6.33 24.48
C GLU A 279 -14.39 -5.64 23.17
N ILE A 280 -14.21 -4.32 23.21
CA ILE A 280 -13.69 -3.52 22.10
C ILE A 280 -12.18 -3.39 22.26
N ILE A 281 -11.43 -3.92 21.30
CA ILE A 281 -9.97 -3.91 21.30
C ILE A 281 -9.49 -3.01 20.14
N PRO A 282 -8.77 -1.91 20.40
CA PRO A 282 -8.21 -1.06 19.35
C PRO A 282 -7.08 -1.79 18.61
N MET A 283 -7.16 -1.82 17.28
CA MET A 283 -6.21 -2.52 16.41
C MET A 283 -5.28 -1.57 15.65
N SER A 284 -5.60 -0.27 15.62
CA SER A 284 -4.73 0.78 15.07
C SER A 284 -4.59 1.96 16.04
N ARG A 285 -3.60 2.81 15.77
CA ARG A 285 -3.45 4.14 16.37
C ARG A 285 -3.54 5.17 15.27
N GLU A 286 -4.26 6.25 15.53
CA GLU A 286 -4.44 7.37 14.61
C GLU A 286 -3.20 8.22 14.58
N PHE A 287 -2.87 8.73 13.39
CA PHE A 287 -1.78 9.68 13.20
C PHE A 287 -2.40 11.07 13.02
N THR A 288 -2.56 11.78 14.12
CA THR A 288 -3.01 13.18 14.14
C THR A 288 -1.82 14.10 14.39
N PRO A 289 -1.95 15.42 14.11
CA PRO A 289 -0.93 16.39 14.49
C PRO A 289 -0.50 16.28 15.95
N GLU A 290 -1.45 16.06 16.86
CA GLU A 290 -1.19 15.96 18.29
C GLU A 290 -0.41 14.70 18.67
N THR A 291 -0.75 13.55 18.09
CA THR A 291 -0.04 12.29 18.38
C THR A 291 1.37 12.29 17.79
N GLU A 292 1.55 12.96 16.65
CA GLU A 292 2.82 13.02 15.91
C GLU A 292 3.63 14.30 16.19
N ARG A 293 3.17 15.15 17.11
CA ARG A 293 3.71 16.48 17.41
C ARG A 293 5.23 16.51 17.44
N GLN A 294 5.86 15.65 18.24
CA GLN A 294 7.33 15.66 18.39
C GLN A 294 8.05 15.42 17.06
N ARG A 295 7.54 14.49 16.24
CA ARG A 295 8.10 14.20 14.91
C ARG A 295 7.89 15.38 13.97
N LEU A 296 6.70 15.99 13.98
CA LEU A 296 6.36 17.12 13.11
C LEU A 296 7.16 18.37 13.46
N GLN A 297 7.28 18.70 14.75
CA GLN A 297 8.11 19.83 15.22
C GLN A 297 9.58 19.63 14.86
N PHE A 298 10.12 18.42 15.04
CA PHE A 298 11.49 18.11 14.64
C PHE A 298 11.70 18.21 13.12
N LEU A 299 10.75 17.69 12.33
CA LEU A 299 10.82 17.78 10.88
C LEU A 299 10.70 19.22 10.38
N GLY A 300 9.77 20.01 10.95
CA GLY A 300 9.60 21.42 10.64
C GLY A 300 10.82 22.27 11.01
N PHE A 301 11.57 21.88 12.07
CA PHE A 301 12.85 22.50 12.39
C PHE A 301 13.93 22.18 11.33
N LEU A 302 14.02 20.92 10.89
CA LEU A 302 15.01 20.49 9.89
C LEU A 302 14.67 20.95 8.46
N ARG A 303 13.39 21.10 8.15
CA ARG A 303 12.84 21.43 6.83
C ARG A 303 11.77 22.53 6.93
N PRO A 304 12.13 23.78 7.27
CA PRO A 304 11.18 24.87 7.44
C PRO A 304 10.32 25.14 6.19
N GLU A 305 10.84 24.82 5.00
CA GLU A 305 10.12 24.93 3.72
C GLU A 305 8.81 24.12 3.68
N LEU A 306 8.68 23.06 4.48
CA LEU A 306 7.46 22.24 4.54
C LEU A 306 6.31 22.92 5.29
N LEU A 307 6.58 23.97 6.07
CA LEU A 307 5.58 24.68 6.88
C LEU A 307 4.84 25.80 6.12
N GLY A 308 5.21 26.05 4.85
CA GLY A 308 4.48 26.96 3.96
C GLY A 308 4.44 28.44 4.38
N ASN A 309 5.30 28.86 5.33
CA ASN A 309 5.25 30.16 6.02
C ASN A 309 3.95 30.42 6.82
N GLU A 310 3.13 29.41 7.03
CA GLU A 310 1.89 29.53 7.81
C GLU A 310 2.13 29.29 9.31
N PHE A 311 3.06 28.39 9.63
CA PHE A 311 3.39 28.00 11.00
C PHE A 311 4.91 28.03 11.21
N THR A 312 5.34 28.33 12.44
CA THR A 312 6.67 27.91 12.90
C THR A 312 6.65 26.47 13.42
N HIS A 313 7.83 25.85 13.50
CA HIS A 313 7.98 24.50 14.06
C HIS A 313 7.55 24.38 15.53
N LEU A 314 7.31 25.50 16.24
CA LEU A 314 6.78 25.53 17.61
C LEU A 314 5.27 25.77 17.66
N GLU A 315 4.73 26.50 16.68
CA GLU A 315 3.30 26.79 16.57
C GLU A 315 2.51 25.65 15.93
N PHE A 316 3.18 24.77 15.19
CA PHE A 316 2.55 23.56 14.69
C PHE A 316 2.16 22.65 15.88
N PRO A 317 0.87 22.25 15.99
CA PRO A 317 0.33 21.51 17.14
C PRO A 317 0.83 20.06 17.24
#